data_AF-A0A544U783-F1
#
_entry.id   AF-A0A544U783-F1
#
_cell.length_a   1.000
_cell.length_b   1.000
_cell.length_c   1.000
_cell.angle_alpha   90.00
_cell.angle_beta   90.00
_cell.angle_gamma   90.00
#
_symmetry.space_group_name_H-M   'P 1'
#
loop_
_entity.id
_entity.type
_entity.pdbx_description
1 polymer ?
#
loop_
_entity_poly.entity_id
_entity_poly.type
_entity_poly.pdbx_seq_one_letter_code
_entity_poly.pdbx_strand_id
1 'polypeptide(L)'
;MKRKILFGSAAIAVILIATLGVREYGALKYSSDKDDSTNSNIVEASESQIYNAEIGEWVSKMNVLLSEPMNDPKLKKASNDEGFEYYLKSLVVNDESPIHLIKGNKELEKDYINLFLLTSYISNKQAARTVHLDPNGEAMESTDLVNQWAPTDKNTRIAFEYMKQIINDLDVAINHNGKGELYGVTHVLNGDKASKVKKFVTSS
;
A
#
# COMPACT_ATOMS: atom_id res chain seq x y z
N MET A 1 -59.81 -16.92 -31.03
CA MET A 1 -59.92 -17.63 -29.74
C MET A 1 -59.78 -16.61 -28.59
N LYS A 2 -60.82 -16.53 -27.73
CA LYS A 2 -60.93 -16.07 -26.32
C LYS A 2 -59.86 -15.07 -25.78
N ARG A 3 -60.16 -13.77 -25.55
CA ARG A 3 -60.62 -13.05 -24.29
C ARG A 3 -59.78 -13.39 -23.03
N LYS A 4 -59.24 -12.44 -22.23
CA LYS A 4 -59.84 -11.33 -21.42
C LYS A 4 -58.73 -10.26 -21.10
N ILE A 5 -58.89 -8.92 -21.03
CA ILE A 5 -59.78 -8.01 -20.22
C ILE A 5 -59.47 -8.14 -18.70
N LEU A 6 -59.26 -7.12 -17.83
CA LEU A 6 -59.41 -5.65 -17.84
C LEU A 6 -58.64 -5.05 -16.60
N PHE A 7 -57.96 -3.91 -16.78
CA PHE A 7 -58.02 -2.61 -16.05
C PHE A 7 -57.94 -2.45 -14.50
N GLY A 8 -57.19 -1.40 -14.14
CA GLY A 8 -57.52 -0.42 -13.07
C GLY A 8 -56.26 0.03 -12.29
N SER A 9 -55.96 1.31 -12.02
CA SER A 9 -56.52 2.61 -12.41
C SER A 9 -55.66 3.71 -11.77
N ALA A 10 -55.42 4.78 -12.53
CA ALA A 10 -55.30 6.20 -12.14
C ALA A 10 -54.29 6.65 -11.07
N ALA A 11 -53.33 7.50 -11.47
CA ALA A 11 -53.39 8.96 -11.28
C ALA A 11 -52.20 9.66 -11.95
N ILE A 12 -52.49 10.60 -12.86
CA ILE A 12 -51.55 11.60 -13.37
C ILE A 12 -51.81 12.88 -12.57
N ALA A 13 -50.77 13.52 -12.04
CA ALA A 13 -50.73 14.98 -11.91
C ALA A 13 -49.27 15.46 -11.82
N VAL A 14 -48.92 16.33 -12.75
CA VAL A 14 -47.66 17.09 -12.84
C VAL A 14 -47.74 18.29 -11.90
N ILE A 15 -46.70 18.55 -11.09
CA ILE A 15 -46.41 19.90 -10.57
C ILE A 15 -44.89 20.13 -10.57
N LEU A 16 -44.47 21.15 -11.33
CA LEU A 16 -43.15 21.80 -11.29
C LEU A 16 -43.18 22.92 -10.24
N ILE A 17 -42.23 22.95 -9.29
CA ILE A 17 -41.82 24.19 -8.58
C ILE A 17 -40.29 24.16 -8.36
N ALA A 18 -39.68 25.33 -8.53
CA ALA A 18 -38.26 25.62 -8.66
C ALA A 18 -37.50 25.88 -7.34
N THR A 19 -36.18 25.66 -7.41
CA THR A 19 -35.03 26.37 -6.77
C THR A 19 -34.85 26.47 -5.24
N LEU A 20 -33.59 26.19 -4.86
CA LEU A 20 -32.77 26.64 -3.71
C LEU A 20 -32.91 25.91 -2.36
N GLY A 21 -31.82 25.22 -1.96
CA GLY A 21 -31.61 24.74 -0.60
C GLY A 21 -30.48 23.70 -0.49
N VAL A 22 -29.28 24.16 -0.14
CA VAL A 22 -28.11 23.34 0.26
C VAL A 22 -28.42 22.57 1.56
N ARG A 23 -27.74 21.42 1.74
CA ARG A 23 -27.44 20.68 3.00
C ARG A 23 -28.51 19.73 3.58
N GLU A 24 -28.25 18.42 3.50
CA GLU A 24 -27.80 17.53 4.60
C GLU A 24 -28.00 16.07 4.16
N TYR A 25 -26.93 15.37 3.74
CA TYR A 25 -26.98 13.93 3.58
C TYR A 25 -26.73 13.29 4.95
N GLY A 26 -27.76 12.61 5.46
CA GLY A 26 -27.80 12.03 6.78
C GLY A 26 -26.78 10.91 6.98
N ALA A 27 -26.14 10.93 8.14
CA ALA A 27 -25.37 9.82 8.66
C ALA A 27 -26.28 8.59 8.84
N LEU A 28 -25.97 7.49 8.16
CA LEU A 28 -26.56 6.18 8.47
C LEU A 28 -25.91 5.67 9.77
N LYS A 29 -26.64 5.77 10.88
CA LYS A 29 -26.27 5.13 12.15
C LYS A 29 -26.47 3.62 12.01
N TYR A 30 -25.37 2.86 11.96
CA TYR A 30 -25.41 1.42 12.19
C TYR A 30 -25.20 1.16 13.68
N SER A 31 -26.21 0.60 14.34
CA SER A 31 -26.12 0.06 15.70
C SER A 31 -25.51 -1.33 15.60
N SER A 32 -24.27 -1.48 16.07
CA SER A 32 -23.68 -2.79 16.38
C SER A 32 -23.53 -2.87 17.89
N ASP A 33 -24.16 -3.88 18.46
CA ASP A 33 -23.96 -4.28 19.84
C ASP A 33 -22.47 -4.47 20.17
N LYS A 34 -22.18 -4.20 21.44
CA LYS A 34 -20.89 -4.18 22.11
C LYS A 34 -19.99 -5.36 21.73
N ASP A 35 -18.77 -5.04 21.31
CA ASP A 35 -17.60 -5.71 21.86
C ASP A 35 -16.43 -4.71 21.99
N ASP A 36 -15.81 -4.73 23.15
CA ASP A 36 -15.01 -3.66 23.73
C ASP A 36 -13.53 -4.06 23.65
N SER A 37 -12.79 -3.58 22.63
CA SER A 37 -11.34 -3.29 22.67
C SER A 37 -10.74 -3.15 21.27
N THR A 38 -10.50 -1.91 20.84
CA THR A 38 -9.24 -1.45 20.18
C THR A 38 -9.37 0.01 19.74
N ASN A 39 -8.41 0.83 20.17
CA ASN A 39 -8.11 2.22 19.78
C ASN A 39 -9.14 2.99 18.93
N SER A 40 -10.01 3.74 19.60
CA SER A 40 -10.82 4.79 18.98
C SER A 40 -9.94 6.00 18.67
N ASN A 41 -9.39 6.10 17.45
CA ASN A 41 -9.00 7.35 16.78
C ASN A 41 -8.60 7.09 15.31
N ILE A 42 -9.31 6.19 14.62
CA ILE A 42 -9.14 6.04 13.17
C ILE A 42 -9.99 7.13 12.51
N VAL A 43 -9.33 8.14 11.96
CA VAL A 43 -9.99 9.17 11.15
C VAL A 43 -10.27 8.57 9.78
N GLU A 44 -11.54 8.51 9.42
CA GLU A 44 -12.05 8.04 8.14
C GLU A 44 -11.49 8.90 7.00
N ALA A 45 -10.66 8.31 6.15
CA ALA A 45 -10.07 8.99 5.01
C ALA A 45 -11.13 9.22 3.91
N SER A 46 -10.99 10.29 3.11
CA SER A 46 -12.00 10.63 2.10
C SER A 46 -12.14 9.54 1.04
N GLU A 47 -13.28 8.87 1.02
CA GLU A 47 -13.54 7.60 0.30
C GLU A 47 -13.18 7.61 -1.19
N SER A 48 -13.43 8.67 -1.95
CA SER A 48 -13.47 8.56 -3.43
C SER A 48 -12.12 8.38 -4.15
N GLN A 49 -10.97 8.63 -3.49
CA GLN A 49 -9.64 8.51 -4.12
C GLN A 49 -8.82 7.32 -3.63
N ILE A 50 -9.17 6.73 -2.48
CA ILE A 50 -8.46 5.58 -1.89
C ILE A 50 -8.93 4.26 -2.52
N TYR A 51 -10.19 4.18 -2.93
CA TYR A 51 -10.79 3.01 -3.59
C TYR A 51 -10.59 3.01 -5.12
N ASN A 52 -9.38 3.32 -5.58
CA ASN A 52 -9.04 3.03 -6.97
C ASN A 52 -8.66 1.54 -7.09
N ALA A 53 -9.38 0.78 -7.93
CA ALA A 53 -9.17 -0.65 -8.09
C ALA A 53 -7.73 -1.02 -8.46
N GLU A 54 -7.05 -0.22 -9.28
CA GLU A 54 -5.65 -0.46 -9.66
C GLU A 54 -4.69 -0.27 -8.48
N ILE A 55 -4.96 0.72 -7.61
CA ILE A 55 -4.20 0.89 -6.37
C ILE A 55 -4.46 -0.30 -5.43
N GLY A 56 -5.71 -0.72 -5.29
CA GLY A 56 -6.08 -1.89 -4.49
C GLY A 56 -5.38 -3.17 -4.96
N GLU A 57 -5.40 -3.44 -6.26
CA GLU A 57 -4.71 -4.58 -6.89
C GLU A 57 -3.20 -4.54 -6.65
N TRP A 58 -2.57 -3.38 -6.88
CA TRP A 58 -1.14 -3.20 -6.62
C TRP A 58 -0.78 -3.46 -5.16
N VAL A 59 -1.51 -2.86 -4.21
CA VAL A 59 -1.24 -3.02 -2.78
C VAL A 59 -1.41 -4.48 -2.34
N SER A 60 -2.50 -5.16 -2.74
CA SER A 60 -2.70 -6.58 -2.41
C SER A 60 -1.59 -7.46 -3.00
N LYS A 61 -1.19 -7.22 -4.26
CA LYS A 61 -0.09 -7.95 -4.90
C LYS A 61 1.23 -7.73 -4.15
N MET A 62 1.54 -6.49 -3.78
CA MET A 62 2.76 -6.19 -3.04
C MET A 62 2.73 -6.78 -1.63
N ASN A 63 1.56 -6.86 -0.99
CA ASN A 63 1.43 -7.43 0.35
C ASN A 63 1.81 -8.92 0.35
N VAL A 64 1.34 -9.66 -0.66
CA VAL A 64 1.73 -11.07 -0.89
C VAL A 64 3.23 -11.17 -1.20
N LEU A 65 3.73 -10.38 -2.15
CA LEU A 65 5.14 -10.38 -2.56
C LEU A 65 6.08 -10.18 -1.37
N LEU A 66 5.77 -9.21 -0.50
CA LEU A 66 6.63 -8.85 0.63
C LEU A 66 6.53 -9.84 1.79
N SER A 67 5.43 -10.59 1.90
CA SER A 67 5.19 -11.54 2.99
C SER A 67 5.67 -12.96 2.69
N GLU A 68 5.73 -13.35 1.41
CA GLU A 68 6.10 -14.70 0.99
C GLU A 68 7.51 -14.77 0.38
N PRO A 69 8.25 -15.88 0.49
CA PRO A 69 9.53 -16.04 -0.19
C PRO A 69 9.43 -15.85 -1.70
N MET A 70 10.34 -15.07 -2.28
CA MET A 70 10.37 -14.80 -3.72
C MET A 70 10.87 -16.03 -4.50
N ASN A 71 10.13 -16.44 -5.53
CA ASN A 71 10.56 -17.49 -6.47
C ASN A 71 11.25 -16.87 -7.70
N ASP A 72 12.46 -16.35 -7.53
CA ASP A 72 13.24 -15.72 -8.60
C ASP A 72 14.49 -16.55 -8.99
N PRO A 73 14.77 -16.77 -10.29
CA PRO A 73 15.95 -17.52 -10.73
C PRO A 73 17.30 -16.90 -10.33
N LYS A 74 17.43 -15.57 -10.32
CA LYS A 74 18.64 -14.88 -9.83
C LYS A 74 18.78 -15.10 -8.32
N LEU A 75 17.70 -15.01 -7.56
CA LEU A 75 17.74 -15.26 -6.11
C LEU A 75 18.19 -16.69 -5.79
N LYS A 76 17.73 -17.70 -6.55
CA LYS A 76 18.20 -19.08 -6.41
C LYS A 76 19.69 -19.24 -6.69
N LYS A 77 20.21 -18.56 -7.71
CA LYS A 77 21.66 -18.53 -8.00
C LYS A 77 22.44 -17.85 -6.88
N ALA A 78 21.87 -16.82 -6.27
CA ALA A 78 22.40 -16.16 -5.08
C ALA A 78 22.16 -16.95 -3.78
N SER A 79 21.91 -18.27 -3.85
CA SER A 79 21.68 -19.12 -2.68
C SER A 79 20.59 -18.62 -1.72
N ASN A 80 19.58 -17.92 -2.25
CA ASN A 80 18.52 -17.25 -1.49
C ASN A 80 19.04 -16.26 -0.44
N ASP A 81 20.06 -15.46 -0.80
CA ASP A 81 20.55 -14.37 0.05
C ASP A 81 19.43 -13.39 0.43
N GLU A 82 19.22 -13.22 1.74
CA GLU A 82 18.11 -12.40 2.26
C GLU A 82 18.18 -10.93 1.82
N GLY A 83 19.39 -10.34 1.76
CA GLY A 83 19.54 -8.93 1.43
C GLY A 83 19.27 -8.69 -0.05
N PHE A 84 19.63 -9.66 -0.88
CA PHE A 84 19.32 -9.64 -2.30
C PHE A 84 17.83 -9.87 -2.56
N GLU A 85 17.17 -10.73 -1.78
CA GLU A 85 15.71 -10.85 -1.84
C GLU A 85 15.01 -9.53 -1.48
N TYR A 86 15.44 -8.85 -0.41
CA TYR A 86 14.89 -7.53 -0.05
C TYR A 86 15.09 -6.52 -1.16
N TYR A 87 16.28 -6.50 -1.77
CA TYR A 87 16.59 -5.65 -2.92
C TYR A 87 15.63 -5.93 -4.08
N LEU A 88 15.54 -7.16 -4.57
CA LEU A 88 14.67 -7.52 -5.70
C LEU A 88 13.20 -7.19 -5.42
N LYS A 89 12.69 -7.51 -4.23
CA LYS A 89 11.30 -7.16 -3.84
C LYS A 89 11.07 -5.65 -3.83
N SER A 90 12.01 -4.88 -3.29
CA SER A 90 11.89 -3.42 -3.21
C SER A 90 11.88 -2.74 -4.57
N LEU A 91 12.59 -3.31 -5.57
CA LEU A 91 12.51 -2.86 -6.95
C LEU A 91 11.10 -3.09 -7.53
N VAL A 92 10.54 -4.28 -7.35
CA VAL A 92 9.19 -4.61 -7.85
C VAL A 92 8.12 -3.66 -7.24
N VAL A 93 8.22 -3.37 -5.94
CA VAL A 93 7.31 -2.40 -5.27
C VAL A 93 7.34 -1.04 -5.96
N ASN A 94 8.52 -0.55 -6.32
CA ASN A 94 8.70 0.73 -6.97
C ASN A 94 8.26 0.70 -8.45
N ASP A 95 8.71 -0.31 -9.19
CA ASP A 95 8.54 -0.39 -10.64
C ASP A 95 7.10 -0.65 -11.06
N GLU A 96 6.36 -1.41 -10.27
CA GLU A 96 4.94 -1.70 -10.53
C GLU A 96 3.98 -0.67 -9.91
N SER A 97 4.49 0.39 -9.28
CA SER A 97 3.63 1.35 -8.60
C SER A 97 2.74 2.14 -9.57
N PRO A 98 1.43 2.31 -9.28
CA PRO A 98 0.52 3.11 -10.08
C PRO A 98 0.69 4.61 -9.77
N ILE A 99 1.92 5.14 -9.90
CA ILE A 99 2.30 6.50 -9.49
C ILE A 99 1.40 7.59 -10.08
N HIS A 100 0.88 7.36 -11.28
CA HIS A 100 -0.01 8.30 -11.95
C HIS A 100 -1.38 8.46 -11.25
N LEU A 101 -1.83 7.44 -10.52
CA LEU A 101 -3.05 7.45 -9.71
C LEU A 101 -2.80 7.93 -8.28
N ILE A 102 -1.59 7.71 -7.77
CA ILE A 102 -1.17 8.18 -6.45
C ILE A 102 -1.11 9.71 -6.43
N LYS A 103 -0.65 10.33 -7.52
CA LYS A 103 -0.60 11.79 -7.68
C LYS A 103 -1.99 12.40 -7.55
N GLY A 104 -2.16 13.30 -6.59
CA GLY A 104 -3.40 13.99 -6.27
C GLY A 104 -3.95 13.68 -4.87
N ASN A 105 -3.52 12.58 -4.25
CA ASN A 105 -3.86 12.25 -2.86
C ASN A 105 -2.66 12.49 -1.94
N LYS A 106 -2.68 13.61 -1.20
CA LYS A 106 -1.52 14.07 -0.42
C LYS A 106 -1.02 13.07 0.62
N GLU A 107 -1.90 12.29 1.25
CA GLU A 107 -1.45 11.34 2.28
C GLU A 107 -0.90 10.07 1.63
N LEU A 108 -1.56 9.55 0.59
CA LEU A 108 -1.05 8.42 -0.18
C LEU A 108 0.27 8.74 -0.89
N GLU A 109 0.43 9.97 -1.40
CA GLU A 109 1.70 10.45 -1.96
C GLU A 109 2.83 10.38 -0.93
N LYS A 110 2.59 10.74 0.33
CA LYS A 110 3.61 10.65 1.38
C LYS A 110 4.00 9.21 1.68
N ASP A 111 3.03 8.30 1.70
CA ASP A 111 3.29 6.87 1.88
C ASP A 111 4.08 6.28 0.72
N TYR A 112 3.74 6.66 -0.52
CA TYR A 112 4.52 6.30 -1.69
C TYR A 112 5.95 6.86 -1.65
N ILE A 113 6.13 8.12 -1.23
CA ILE A 113 7.46 8.71 -1.04
C ILE A 113 8.26 7.91 0.01
N ASN A 114 7.63 7.47 1.11
CA ASN A 114 8.30 6.62 2.09
C ASN A 114 8.73 5.28 1.46
N LEU A 115 7.88 4.63 0.65
CA LEU A 115 8.23 3.40 -0.07
C LEU A 115 9.41 3.62 -1.03
N PHE A 116 9.38 4.69 -1.83
CA PHE A 116 10.47 5.06 -2.74
C PHE A 116 11.81 5.27 -2.00
N LEU A 117 11.78 5.96 -0.86
CA LEU A 117 12.97 6.19 -0.05
C LEU A 117 13.49 4.90 0.60
N LEU A 118 12.60 4.00 1.01
CA LEU A 118 12.98 2.67 1.51
C LEU A 118 13.60 1.81 0.40
N THR A 119 13.05 1.79 -0.81
CA THR A 119 13.65 1.13 -1.97
C THR A 119 15.04 1.70 -2.26
N SER A 120 15.17 3.02 -2.30
CA SER A 120 16.47 3.68 -2.51
C SER A 120 17.49 3.32 -1.44
N TYR A 121 17.07 3.26 -0.17
CA TYR A 121 17.91 2.83 0.93
C TYR A 121 18.42 1.39 0.75
N ILE A 122 17.51 0.45 0.47
CA ILE A 122 17.85 -0.97 0.28
C ILE A 122 18.78 -1.14 -0.92
N SER A 123 18.52 -0.47 -2.04
CA SER A 123 19.40 -0.48 -3.22
C SER A 123 20.80 0.04 -2.92
N ASN A 124 20.92 1.14 -2.16
CA ASN A 124 22.22 1.65 -1.72
C ASN A 124 22.94 0.68 -0.79
N LYS A 125 22.21 -0.05 0.06
CA LYS A 125 22.80 -1.10 0.91
C LYS A 125 23.29 -2.28 0.09
N GLN A 126 22.54 -2.72 -0.93
CA GLN A 126 23.02 -3.74 -1.85
C GLN A 126 24.29 -3.27 -2.59
N ALA A 127 24.33 -2.03 -3.08
CA ALA A 127 25.53 -1.46 -3.69
C ALA A 127 26.73 -1.46 -2.72
N ALA A 128 26.52 -1.05 -1.47
CA ALA A 128 27.57 -1.06 -0.45
C ALA A 128 28.09 -2.48 -0.14
N ARG A 129 27.26 -3.52 -0.32
CA ARG A 129 27.67 -4.92 -0.17
C ARG A 129 28.55 -5.41 -1.32
N THR A 130 28.55 -4.73 -2.46
CA THR A 130 29.24 -5.19 -3.68
C THR A 130 30.31 -4.22 -4.19
N VAL A 131 30.39 -3.01 -3.63
CA VAL A 131 31.28 -1.93 -4.11
C VAL A 131 32.77 -2.29 -4.08
N HIS A 132 33.19 -3.19 -3.18
CA HIS A 132 34.58 -3.68 -3.12
C HIS A 132 34.91 -4.67 -4.24
N LEU A 133 33.91 -5.19 -4.95
CA LEU A 133 34.06 -6.11 -6.09
C LEU A 133 34.07 -5.35 -7.41
N ASP A 134 33.20 -4.36 -7.54
CA ASP A 134 33.15 -3.45 -8.67
C ASP A 134 32.59 -2.08 -8.21
N PRO A 135 33.37 -1.00 -8.34
CA PRO A 135 32.90 0.33 -7.94
C PRO A 135 31.87 0.94 -8.91
N ASN A 136 31.65 0.33 -10.09
CA ASN A 136 30.70 0.85 -11.09
C ASN A 136 29.27 0.32 -10.91
N GLY A 137 29.05 -0.65 -10.03
CA GLY A 137 27.72 -1.17 -9.66
C GLY A 137 27.27 -2.42 -10.43
N GLU A 138 28.03 -2.90 -11.40
CA GLU A 138 27.69 -4.11 -12.18
C GLU A 138 27.69 -5.38 -11.28
N ALA A 139 28.41 -5.35 -10.16
CA ALA A 139 28.43 -6.43 -9.19
C ALA A 139 27.15 -6.54 -8.34
N MET A 140 26.26 -5.53 -8.34
CA MET A 140 25.05 -5.51 -7.48
C MET A 140 24.13 -6.72 -7.69
N GLU A 141 24.03 -7.20 -8.93
CA GLU A 141 23.22 -8.36 -9.31
C GLU A 141 24.06 -9.55 -9.81
N SER A 142 25.39 -9.47 -9.71
CA SER A 142 26.28 -10.53 -10.20
C SER A 142 26.24 -11.74 -9.26
N THR A 143 25.31 -12.65 -9.53
CA THR A 143 25.06 -13.84 -8.70
C THR A 143 26.25 -14.79 -8.63
N ASP A 144 27.18 -14.70 -9.59
CA ASP A 144 28.42 -15.49 -9.59
C ASP A 144 29.41 -15.03 -8.51
N LEU A 145 29.21 -13.81 -7.98
CA LEU A 145 30.03 -13.21 -6.93
C LEU A 145 29.36 -13.21 -5.56
N VAL A 146 28.22 -13.90 -5.39
CA VAL A 146 27.43 -13.89 -4.15
C VAL A 146 28.24 -14.23 -2.89
N ASN A 147 29.17 -15.18 -3.00
CA ASN A 147 30.04 -15.61 -1.89
C ASN A 147 31.03 -14.53 -1.42
N GLN A 148 31.15 -13.43 -2.18
CA GLN A 148 32.03 -12.31 -1.89
C GLN A 148 31.27 -11.04 -1.50
N TRP A 149 29.93 -11.06 -1.52
CA TRP A 149 29.12 -9.95 -1.04
C TRP A 149 29.30 -9.77 0.47
N ALA A 150 29.36 -8.52 0.93
CA ALA A 150 29.33 -8.25 2.36
C ALA A 150 27.98 -8.72 2.96
N PRO A 151 27.90 -9.02 4.25
CA PRO A 151 26.65 -9.47 4.87
C PRO A 151 25.57 -8.38 4.89
N THR A 152 24.31 -8.79 4.90
CA THR A 152 23.16 -7.89 5.07
C THR A 152 23.16 -7.27 6.46
N ASP A 153 23.19 -5.95 6.53
CA ASP A 153 23.19 -5.22 7.79
C ASP A 153 21.79 -5.16 8.44
N LYS A 154 21.76 -4.81 9.73
CA LYS A 154 20.51 -4.75 10.51
C LYS A 154 19.54 -3.70 9.98
N ASN A 155 20.02 -2.56 9.50
CA ASN A 155 19.13 -1.49 9.05
C ASN A 155 18.48 -1.84 7.72
N THR A 156 19.12 -2.64 6.86
CA THR A 156 18.46 -3.19 5.66
C THR A 156 17.22 -4.02 6.04
N ARG A 157 17.29 -4.86 7.09
CA ARG A 157 16.13 -5.61 7.59
C ARG A 157 15.04 -4.68 8.14
N ILE A 158 15.42 -3.64 8.90
CA ILE A 158 14.47 -2.64 9.41
C ILE A 158 13.77 -1.89 8.27
N ALA A 159 14.51 -1.51 7.22
CA ALA A 159 13.96 -0.86 6.04
C ALA A 159 12.92 -1.75 5.35
N PHE A 160 13.25 -3.03 5.16
CA PHE A 160 12.34 -3.99 4.54
C PHE A 160 11.08 -4.22 5.39
N GLU A 161 11.21 -4.30 6.72
CA GLU A 161 10.04 -4.40 7.60
C GLU A 161 9.14 -3.16 7.55
N TYR A 162 9.69 -1.95 7.45
CA TYR A 162 8.85 -0.76 7.23
C TYR A 162 8.09 -0.80 5.91
N MET A 163 8.71 -1.32 4.84
CA MET A 163 8.06 -1.49 3.55
C MET A 163 6.87 -2.46 3.64
N LYS A 164 7.06 -3.61 4.30
CA LYS A 164 5.98 -4.56 4.62
C LYS A 164 4.83 -3.91 5.38
N GLN A 165 5.16 -3.20 6.46
CA GLN A 165 4.15 -2.57 7.32
C GLN A 165 3.35 -1.49 6.59
N ILE A 166 3.99 -0.67 5.74
CA ILE A 166 3.29 0.32 4.92
C ILE A 166 2.32 -0.37 3.97
N ILE A 167 2.78 -1.37 3.23
CA ILE A 167 1.93 -2.06 2.26
C ILE A 167 0.77 -2.80 2.95
N ASN A 168 1.00 -3.43 4.10
CA ASN A 168 -0.06 -4.05 4.90
C ASN A 168 -1.10 -3.01 5.36
N ASP A 169 -0.67 -1.91 5.95
CA ASP A 169 -1.57 -0.85 6.44
C ASP A 169 -2.42 -0.29 5.28
N LEU A 170 -1.82 -0.09 4.10
CA LEU A 170 -2.54 0.31 2.89
C LEU A 170 -3.53 -0.78 2.42
N ASP A 171 -3.16 -2.07 2.48
CA ASP A 171 -4.02 -3.18 2.04
C ASP A 171 -5.26 -3.27 2.94
N VAL A 172 -5.05 -3.15 4.25
CA VAL A 172 -6.14 -3.11 5.24
C VAL A 172 -7.06 -1.91 4.98
N ALA A 173 -6.48 -0.74 4.71
CA ALA A 173 -7.24 0.48 4.46
C ALA A 173 -8.06 0.41 3.16
N ILE A 174 -7.47 -0.09 2.07
CA ILE A 174 -8.05 -0.02 0.71
C ILE A 174 -8.91 -1.24 0.41
N ASN A 175 -8.44 -2.44 0.75
CA ASN A 175 -9.04 -3.70 0.29
C ASN A 175 -9.87 -4.41 1.36
N HIS A 176 -9.60 -4.16 2.65
CA HIS A 176 -10.28 -4.85 3.75
C HIS A 176 -11.23 -3.95 4.55
N ASN A 177 -11.58 -2.77 4.02
CA ASN A 177 -12.47 -1.79 4.67
C ASN A 177 -12.01 -1.45 6.10
N GLY A 178 -10.70 -1.31 6.31
CA GLY A 178 -10.09 -1.02 7.60
C GLY A 178 -10.05 -2.19 8.60
N LYS A 179 -10.46 -3.40 8.20
CA LYS A 179 -10.44 -4.58 9.07
C LYS A 179 -9.15 -5.37 8.88
N GLY A 180 -8.28 -5.34 9.89
CA GLY A 180 -7.03 -6.08 9.90
C GLY A 180 -6.07 -5.55 10.95
N GLU A 181 -4.92 -6.20 11.11
CA GLU A 181 -3.84 -5.67 11.95
C GLU A 181 -3.20 -4.46 11.29
N LEU A 182 -3.00 -3.39 12.09
CA LEU A 182 -2.38 -2.14 11.65
C LEU A 182 -1.11 -1.87 12.46
N TYR A 183 -0.08 -1.40 11.77
CA TYR A 183 1.21 -1.04 12.38
C TYR A 183 1.31 0.44 12.72
N GLY A 184 0.49 1.28 12.07
CA GLY A 184 0.42 2.73 12.30
C GLY A 184 1.54 3.50 11.61
N VAL A 185 2.07 2.97 10.51
CA VAL A 185 3.23 3.56 9.81
C VAL A 185 2.84 4.37 8.56
N THR A 186 1.56 4.40 8.22
CA THR A 186 1.05 5.13 7.04
C THR A 186 0.46 6.49 7.40
N HIS A 187 0.63 7.45 6.49
CA HIS A 187 -0.02 8.74 6.47
C HIS A 187 -1.52 8.65 6.13
N VAL A 188 -1.93 7.74 5.24
CA VAL A 188 -3.34 7.51 4.88
C VAL A 188 -4.22 7.23 6.11
N LEU A 189 -3.71 6.47 7.07
CA LEU A 189 -4.41 6.14 8.32
C LEU A 189 -4.08 7.08 9.48
N ASN A 190 -3.38 8.20 9.24
CA ASN A 190 -2.87 9.09 10.29
C ASN A 190 -2.09 8.34 11.39
N GLY A 191 -1.26 7.37 10.99
CA GLY A 191 -0.52 6.51 11.90
C GLY A 191 0.47 7.28 12.77
N ASP A 192 0.50 6.96 14.06
CA ASP A 192 1.38 7.59 15.07
C ASP A 192 2.88 7.36 14.79
N LYS A 193 3.21 6.33 14.00
CA LYS A 193 4.58 5.96 13.62
C LYS A 193 4.95 6.39 12.21
N ALA A 194 4.08 7.01 11.43
CA ALA A 194 4.40 7.45 10.05
C ALA A 194 5.64 8.36 9.98
N SER A 195 5.79 9.25 10.96
CA SER A 195 6.98 10.11 11.07
C SER A 195 8.28 9.36 11.38
N LYS A 196 8.21 8.16 11.97
CA LYS A 196 9.39 7.33 12.29
C LYS A 196 10.01 6.74 11.03
N VAL A 197 9.19 6.34 10.05
CA VAL A 197 9.67 5.83 8.76
C VAL A 197 10.48 6.90 8.05
N LYS A 198 9.89 8.09 7.88
CA LYS A 198 10.57 9.23 7.23
C LYS A 198 11.88 9.57 7.93
N LYS A 199 11.89 9.62 9.26
CA LYS A 199 13.13 9.86 10.03
C LYS A 199 14.18 8.80 9.72
N PHE A 200 13.82 7.52 9.76
CA PHE A 200 14.75 6.41 9.50
C PHE A 200 15.44 6.53 8.14
N VAL A 201 14.70 6.84 7.07
CA VAL A 201 15.28 6.94 5.72
C VAL A 201 15.99 8.27 5.43
N THR A 202 15.75 9.33 6.22
CA THR A 202 16.39 10.64 6.02
C THR A 202 17.55 10.94 6.97
N SER A 203 17.69 10.18 8.06
CA SER A 203 18.78 10.32 9.03
C SER A 203 19.97 9.40 8.80
N SER A 204 19.88 8.52 7.79
CA SER A 204 20.81 7.40 7.57
C SER A 204 21.75 7.63 6.40
#